data_AF-A0A2T7SV50-F1
#
_entry.id   AF-A0A2T7SV50-F1
#
_cell.length_a   1.000
_cell.length_b   1.000
_cell.length_c   1.000
_cell.angle_alpha   90.00
_cell.angle_beta   90.00
_cell.angle_gamma   90.00
#
_symmetry.space_group_name_H-M   'P 1'
#
loop_
_entity.id
_entity.type
_entity.pdbx_description
1 polymer ?
#
loop_
_entity_poly.entity_id
_entity_poly.type
_entity_poly.pdbx_seq_one_letter_code
_entity_poly.pdbx_strand_id
1 'polypeptide(L)' 'MLETGYLQPEAIALYERLGYSRRGPFGPYTEDPNSVFMHKSAVDGYAL' A
#
# COMPACT_ATOMS: atom_id res chain seq x y z
N MET A 1 -3.96 -4.56 1.69
CA MET A 1 -3.97 -3.22 1.09
C MET A 1 -3.74 -2.21 2.21
N LEU A 2 -3.11 -1.07 1.92
CA LEU A 2 -2.87 -0.02 2.89
C LEU A 2 -2.95 1.38 2.26
N GLU A 3 -3.17 2.38 3.11
CA GLU A 3 -3.07 3.81 2.82
C GLU A 3 -2.09 4.43 3.85
N THR A 4 -1.31 5.42 3.42
CA THR A 4 -0.46 6.24 4.29
C THR A 4 -0.35 7.65 3.73
N GLY A 5 -0.06 8.63 4.58
CA GLY A 5 0.09 10.02 4.15
C GLY A 5 1.38 10.26 3.35
N TYR A 6 1.33 11.14 2.35
CA TYR A 6 2.48 11.45 1.49
C TYR A 6 3.69 12.05 2.24
N LEU A 7 3.47 12.64 3.41
CA LEU A 7 4.51 13.19 4.29
C LEU A 7 5.13 12.14 5.23
N GLN A 8 4.89 10.85 5.01
CA GLN A 8 5.49 9.75 5.78
C GLN A 8 6.49 8.95 4.92
N PRO A 9 7.61 9.55 4.48
CA PRO A 9 8.55 8.90 3.55
C PRO A 9 9.18 7.63 4.14
N GLU A 10 9.42 7.58 5.46
CA GLU A 10 9.97 6.40 6.13
C GLU A 10 8.99 5.23 6.13
N ALA A 11 7.69 5.49 6.29
CA ALA A 11 6.66 4.47 6.22
C ALA A 11 6.54 3.91 4.79
N ILE A 12 6.53 4.80 3.78
CA ILE A 12 6.50 4.40 2.37
C ILE A 12 7.72 3.52 2.05
N ALA A 13 8.92 3.94 2.41
CA ALA A 13 10.15 3.16 2.19
C ALA A 13 10.12 1.81 2.92
N LEU A 14 9.58 1.76 4.14
CA LEU A 14 9.38 0.50 4.86
C LEU A 14 8.44 -0.44 4.10
N TYR A 15 7.31 0.06 3.61
CA TYR A 15 6.34 -0.76 2.87
C TYR A 15 6.92 -1.27 1.55
N GLU A 16 7.64 -0.43 0.81
CA GLU A 16 8.35 -0.84 -0.41
C GLU A 16 9.33 -1.97 -0.12
N ARG A 17 10.13 -1.87 0.96
CA ARG A 17 11.05 -2.93 1.39
C ARG A 17 10.34 -4.22 1.83
N LEU A 18 9.12 -4.10 2.36
CA LEU A 18 8.29 -5.25 2.72
C LEU A 18 7.56 -5.87 1.51
N GLY A 19 7.77 -5.36 0.30
CA GLY A 19 7.20 -5.89 -0.94
C GLY A 19 5.83 -5.31 -1.29
N TYR A 20 5.48 -4.14 -0.76
CA TYR A 20 4.32 -3.39 -1.23
C TYR A 20 4.69 -2.56 -2.46
N SER A 21 3.71 -2.31 -3.33
CA SER A 21 3.81 -1.45 -4.50
C SER A 21 2.64 -0.47 -4.54
N ARG A 22 2.86 0.70 -5.15
CA ARG A 22 1.82 1.74 -5.27
C ARG A 22 0.64 1.26 -6.11
N ARG A 23 -0.56 1.76 -5.80
CA ARG A 23 -1.79 1.57 -6.56
C ARG A 23 -2.74 2.75 -6.35
N GLY A 24 -3.91 2.72 -7.00
CA GLY A 24 -5.01 3.65 -6.70
C GLY A 24 -5.74 3.33 -5.39
N PRO A 25 -6.85 4.00 -5.08
CA PRO A 25 -7.64 3.83 -3.87
C PRO A 25 -8.33 2.47 -3.82
N PHE A 26 -8.87 2.06 -2.67
CA PHE A 26 -9.62 0.80 -2.54
C PHE A 26 -10.86 0.96 -1.68
N GLY A 27 -11.83 0.08 -1.90
CA GLY A 27 -13.09 0.10 -1.14
C GLY A 27 -13.74 1.49 -1.25
N PRO A 28 -14.04 2.15 -0.12
CA PRO A 28 -14.69 3.45 -0.11
C PRO A 28 -13.73 4.64 -0.28
N TYR A 29 -12.41 4.43 -0.33
CA TYR A 29 -11.45 5.53 -0.52
C TYR A 29 -11.49 6.06 -1.95
N THR A 30 -11.35 7.38 -2.09
CA THR A 30 -11.19 8.09 -3.36
C THR A 30 -9.76 8.62 -3.51
N GLU A 31 -9.43 9.14 -4.68
CA GLU A 31 -8.18 9.88 -4.89
C GLU A 31 -8.12 11.07 -3.93
N ASP A 32 -7.00 11.20 -3.21
CA ASP A 32 -6.67 12.35 -2.37
C ASP A 32 -5.17 12.64 -2.58
N PRO A 33 -4.78 13.88 -2.89
CA PRO A 33 -3.37 14.23 -3.13
C PRO A 33 -2.48 14.01 -1.91
N ASN A 34 -3.04 13.88 -0.71
CA ASN A 34 -2.30 13.64 0.51
C ASN A 34 -2.13 12.15 0.85
N SER A 35 -2.76 11.25 0.10
CA SER A 35 -2.75 9.81 0.35
C SER A 35 -1.85 9.07 -0.64
N VAL A 36 -1.18 8.04 -0.14
CA VAL A 36 -0.45 7.04 -0.92
C VAL A 36 -1.05 5.68 -0.63
N PHE A 37 -1.65 5.06 -1.65
CA PHE A 37 -2.21 3.73 -1.55
C PHE A 37 -1.22 2.68 -2.06
N MET A 38 -1.11 1.57 -1.34
CA MET A 38 -0.21 0.47 -1.71
C MET A 38 -0.89 -0.89 -1.53
N HIS A 39 -0.42 -1.89 -2.27
CA HIS A 39 -0.78 -3.29 -2.06
C HIS A 39 0.46 -4.18 -2.03
N LYS A 40 0.32 -5.31 -1.38
CA LYS A 40 1.23 -6.44 -1.48
C LYS A 40 0.37 -7.64 -1.84
N SER A 41 0.79 -8.42 -2.82
CA SER A 41 0.16 -9.70 -3.09
C SER A 41 0.35 -10.60 -1.87
N ALA A 42 -0.73 -11.18 -1.36
CA ALA A 42 -0.58 -12.37 -0.57
C ALA A 42 0.06 -13.39 -1.51
N VAL A 43 1.31 -13.78 -1.27
CA VAL A 43 1.76 -15.08 -1.80
C VAL A 43 0.76 -16.09 -1.26
N ASP A 44 0.13 -16.88 -2.14
CA ASP A 44 -0.79 -17.97 -1.77
C ASP A 44 -0.03 -18.95 -0.88
N GLY A 45 0.02 -18.64 0.41
CA GLY A 45 0.86 -19.27 1.40
C GLY A 45 0.21 -20.46 2.10
N TYR A 46 -0.84 -21.04 1.51
CA TYR A 46 -1.34 -22.39 1.81
C TYR A 46 -2.11 -22.91 0.58
N ALA A 47 -1.39 -23.26 -0.49
CA ALA A 47 -1.85 -24.37 -1.31
C ALA A 47 -1.55 -25.65 -0.49
N LEU A 48 -2.58 -26.16 0.20
CA LEU A 48 -2.64 -27.56 0.61
C LEU A 48 -3.32 -28.37 -0.49
#